data_AF-A0A355B8S5-F1
#
_entry.id   AF-A0A355B8S5-F1
#
_cell.length_a   1.000
_cell.length_b   1.000
_cell.length_c   1.000
_cell.angle_alpha   90.00
_cell.angle_beta   90.00
_cell.angle_gamma   90.00
#
_symmetry.space_group_name_H-M   'P 1'
#
loop_
_entity.id
_entity.type
_entity.pdbx_description
1 polymer ?
#
loop_
_entity_poly.entity_id
_entity_poly.type
_entity_poly.pdbx_seq_one_letter_code
_entity_poly.pdbx_strand_id
1 'polypeptide(L)'
;GMQLLCNHTQESDTKGLGIFDVEVVKFSSTVKIPQMGWNTIFNLNSKLFDACSENEYVYFVHSYYAKICQDTIATSYYESEFSSALQKDNFYGVQFHPEKSGAFGEKILKNFLTL
;
A
#
# COMPACT_ATOMS: atom_id res chain seq x y z
N GLY A 1 1.32 -4.69 -8.27
CA GLY A 1 -0.14 -4.64 -8.53
C GLY A 1 -0.65 -3.23 -8.33
N MET A 2 -0.83 -2.82 -7.07
CA MET A 2 -1.44 -1.53 -6.67
C MET A 2 -0.97 -0.32 -7.49
N GLN A 3 0.33 -0.15 -7.71
CA GLN A 3 0.88 1.01 -8.43
C GLN A 3 0.40 1.12 -9.89
N LEU A 4 0.12 0.00 -10.57
CA LEU A 4 -0.41 0.02 -11.93
C LEU A 4 -1.85 0.58 -11.98
N LEU A 5 -2.59 0.49 -10.88
CA LEU A 5 -3.96 1.02 -10.76
C LEU A 5 -3.96 2.56 -10.59
N CYS A 6 -2.82 3.17 -10.31
CA CYS A 6 -2.68 4.63 -10.14
C CYS A 6 -2.65 5.36 -11.49
N ASN A 7 -2.68 6.69 -11.48
CA ASN A 7 -2.69 7.50 -12.72
C ASN A 7 -1.37 7.42 -13.49
N HIS A 8 -0.26 7.56 -12.77
CA HIS A 8 1.09 7.64 -13.34
C HIS A 8 2.10 7.18 -12.32
N THR A 9 3.17 6.54 -12.80
CA THR A 9 4.33 6.17 -12.00
C THR A 9 5.60 6.81 -12.54
N GLN A 10 6.38 7.41 -11.65
CA GLN A 10 7.73 7.86 -11.95
C GLN A 10 8.67 6.70 -12.31
N GLU A 11 8.32 5.46 -11.94
CA GLU A 11 9.05 4.29 -12.40
C GLU A 11 8.90 4.14 -13.93
N SER A 12 9.98 4.43 -14.65
CA SER A 12 10.01 4.44 -16.11
C SER A 12 9.02 5.42 -16.75
N ASP A 13 8.59 6.47 -16.03
CA ASP A 13 7.68 7.53 -16.53
C ASP A 13 6.43 6.97 -17.24
N THR A 14 5.71 6.08 -16.56
CA THR A 14 4.65 5.28 -17.18
C THR A 14 3.25 5.71 -16.74
N LYS A 15 2.35 5.89 -17.71
CA LYS A 15 0.92 6.07 -17.44
C LYS A 15 0.30 4.76 -16.94
N GLY A 16 -0.38 4.82 -15.80
CA GLY A 16 -1.11 3.68 -15.24
C GLY A 16 -2.55 3.60 -15.72
N LEU A 17 -3.35 2.75 -15.08
CA LEU A 17 -4.74 2.50 -15.44
C LEU A 17 -5.69 3.63 -15.01
N GLY A 18 -5.26 4.50 -14.09
CA GLY A 18 -6.04 5.66 -13.64
C GLY A 18 -7.31 5.31 -12.87
N ILE A 19 -7.31 4.18 -12.17
CA ILE A 19 -8.39 3.81 -11.24
C ILE A 19 -8.32 4.70 -10.01
N PHE A 20 -7.13 4.77 -9.39
CA PHE A 20 -6.82 5.69 -8.30
C PHE A 20 -6.23 6.99 -8.85
N ASP A 21 -6.82 8.12 -8.46
CA ASP A 21 -6.38 9.46 -8.86
C ASP A 21 -5.20 9.92 -8.00
N VAL A 22 -4.06 9.22 -8.15
CA VAL A 22 -2.85 9.46 -7.36
C VAL A 22 -1.60 9.14 -8.19
N GLU A 23 -0.52 9.87 -7.91
CA GLU A 23 0.80 9.63 -8.49
C GLU A 23 1.60 8.64 -7.64
N VAL A 24 2.37 7.80 -8.32
CA VAL A 24 3.39 6.94 -7.71
C VAL A 24 4.75 7.61 -7.89
N VAL A 25 5.39 7.97 -6.78
CA VAL A 25 6.64 8.75 -6.76
C VAL A 25 7.77 7.97 -6.08
N LYS A 26 9.02 8.33 -6.39
CA LYS A 26 10.19 7.69 -5.78
C LYS A 26 10.47 8.27 -4.39
N PHE A 27 10.90 7.43 -3.45
CA PHE A 27 11.55 7.93 -2.24
C PHE A 27 12.81 8.74 -2.59
N SER A 28 13.18 9.69 -1.73
CA SER A 28 14.41 10.45 -1.92
C SER A 28 15.63 9.71 -1.36
N SER A 29 16.83 10.19 -1.69
CA SER A 29 18.08 9.60 -1.20
C SER A 29 18.37 9.85 0.29
N THR A 30 17.43 10.42 1.05
CA THR A 30 17.55 10.60 2.51
C THR A 30 17.36 9.31 3.29
N VAL A 31 16.72 8.31 2.68
CA VAL A 31 16.49 6.97 3.24
C VAL A 31 17.11 5.88 2.36
N LYS A 32 17.24 4.66 2.90
CA LYS A 32 17.75 3.52 2.12
C LYS A 32 16.68 3.06 1.13
N ILE A 33 17.05 2.92 -0.14
CA ILE A 33 16.15 2.50 -1.22
C ILE A 33 16.63 1.16 -1.81
N PRO A 34 15.74 0.16 -2.02
CA PRO A 34 14.31 0.19 -1.69
C PRO A 34 14.05 0.19 -0.18
N GLN A 35 12.88 0.69 0.22
CA GLN A 35 12.32 0.33 1.52
C GLN A 35 12.12 -1.19 1.50
N MET A 36 12.90 -1.91 2.29
CA MET A 36 12.89 -3.37 2.33
C MET A 36 12.89 -3.86 3.78
N GLY A 37 11.87 -4.60 4.15
CA GLY A 37 11.72 -5.18 5.48
C GLY A 37 10.33 -4.99 6.06
N TRP A 38 10.22 -5.31 7.35
CA TRP A 38 8.99 -5.17 8.10
C TRP A 38 8.77 -3.71 8.50
N ASN A 39 7.56 -3.20 8.28
CA ASN A 39 7.13 -1.89 8.76
C ASN A 39 5.67 -1.96 9.21
N THR A 40 5.23 -1.01 10.01
CA THR A 40 3.86 -0.97 10.52
C THR A 40 2.90 -0.33 9.53
N ILE A 41 1.65 -0.77 9.56
CA ILE A 41 0.53 -0.07 8.92
C ILE A 41 -0.40 0.50 9.99
N PHE A 42 -0.97 1.66 9.72
CA PHE A 42 -1.89 2.33 10.63
C PHE A 42 -2.98 3.09 9.86
N ASN A 43 -3.95 3.65 10.58
CA ASN A 43 -5.15 4.28 10.02
C ASN A 43 -5.95 3.30 9.15
N LEU A 44 -6.21 2.10 9.69
CA LEU A 44 -6.89 1.04 8.95
C LEU A 44 -8.37 1.40 8.75
N ASN A 45 -8.79 1.49 7.50
CA ASN A 45 -10.14 1.93 7.13
C ASN A 45 -10.67 1.15 5.92
N SER A 46 -11.21 -0.05 6.14
CA SER A 46 -11.94 -0.83 5.14
C SER A 46 -12.36 -2.15 5.75
N LYS A 47 -13.38 -2.80 5.18
CA LYS A 47 -13.67 -4.22 5.48
C LYS A 47 -12.49 -5.16 5.17
N LEU A 48 -11.56 -4.73 4.31
CA LEU A 48 -10.30 -5.44 4.09
C LEU A 48 -9.53 -5.69 5.41
N PHE A 49 -9.68 -4.78 6.38
CA PHE A 49 -9.03 -4.83 7.68
C PHE A 49 -9.99 -5.26 8.81
N ASP A 50 -11.10 -5.93 8.49
CA ASP A 50 -12.03 -6.41 9.50
C ASP A 50 -11.31 -7.28 10.56
N ALA A 51 -11.52 -6.93 11.83
CA ALA A 51 -10.86 -7.50 13.00
C ALA A 51 -9.32 -7.43 13.00
N CYS A 52 -8.68 -6.63 12.14
CA CYS A 52 -7.24 -6.37 12.19
C CYS A 52 -6.91 -5.34 13.29
N SER A 53 -5.74 -5.49 13.92
CA SER A 53 -5.21 -4.53 14.88
C SER A 53 -4.40 -3.44 14.17
N GLU A 54 -4.43 -2.23 14.71
CA GLU A 54 -3.55 -1.12 14.30
C GLU A 54 -2.08 -1.43 14.60
N ASN A 55 -1.17 -0.83 13.84
CA ASN A 55 0.29 -0.90 14.03
C ASN A 55 0.91 -2.31 13.93
N GLU A 56 0.26 -3.24 13.25
CA GLU A 56 0.81 -4.55 12.93
C GLU A 56 1.88 -4.47 11.84
N TYR A 57 2.83 -5.41 11.87
CA TYR A 57 3.94 -5.45 10.93
C TYR A 57 3.59 -6.20 9.63
N VAL A 58 3.93 -5.59 8.49
CA VAL A 58 3.83 -6.19 7.16
C VAL A 58 5.14 -6.03 6.39
N TYR A 59 5.37 -6.89 5.41
CA TYR A 59 6.61 -6.91 4.64
C TYR A 59 6.54 -6.04 3.38
N PHE A 60 7.41 -5.04 3.32
CA PHE A 60 7.57 -4.12 2.18
C PHE A 60 8.85 -4.43 1.39
N VAL A 61 8.78 -4.25 0.07
CA VAL A 61 9.95 -4.19 -0.82
C VAL A 61 9.65 -3.31 -2.05
N HIS A 62 9.92 -2.01 -1.97
CA HIS A 62 9.64 -1.07 -3.06
C HIS A 62 10.52 0.19 -2.99
N SER A 63 10.76 0.81 -4.15
CA SER A 63 11.50 2.09 -4.26
C SER A 63 10.58 3.30 -4.50
N TYR A 64 9.35 3.02 -4.95
CA TYR A 64 8.33 4.01 -5.29
C TYR A 64 7.09 3.75 -4.43
N TYR A 65 6.27 4.77 -4.19
CA TYR A 65 5.08 4.69 -3.36
C TYR A 65 3.97 5.60 -3.90
N ALA A 66 2.72 5.26 -3.61
CA ALA A 66 1.60 6.16 -3.86
C ALA A 66 1.46 7.15 -2.69
N LYS A 67 1.33 8.44 -3.01
CA LYS A 67 1.03 9.49 -2.01
C LYS A 67 -0.29 9.18 -1.28
N ILE A 68 -0.52 9.83 -0.15
CA ILE A 68 -1.83 9.82 0.52
C ILE A 68 -2.87 10.50 -0.39
N CYS A 69 -4.04 9.89 -0.51
CA CYS A 69 -5.17 10.43 -1.26
C CYS A 69 -6.51 10.03 -0.62
N GLN A 70 -7.63 10.42 -1.24
CA GLN A 70 -8.97 10.10 -0.72
C GLN A 70 -9.28 8.60 -0.70
N ASP A 71 -8.59 7.81 -1.53
CA ASP A 71 -8.78 6.36 -1.65
C ASP A 71 -7.86 5.57 -0.69
N THR A 72 -7.08 6.26 0.16
CA THR A 72 -6.18 5.63 1.14
C THR A 72 -6.97 4.95 2.26
N ILE A 73 -6.75 3.64 2.41
CA ILE A 73 -7.39 2.81 3.45
C ILE A 73 -6.42 2.23 4.47
N ALA A 74 -5.11 2.38 4.25
CA ALA A 74 -4.09 2.18 5.26
C ALA A 74 -2.87 3.04 4.92
N THR A 75 -2.17 3.48 5.96
CA THR A 75 -0.99 4.35 5.89
C THR A 75 0.23 3.63 6.44
N SER A 76 1.41 3.98 5.95
CA SER A 76 2.69 3.65 6.58
C SER A 76 3.60 4.88 6.54
N TYR A 77 4.58 4.93 7.42
CA TYR A 77 5.62 5.95 7.43
C TYR A 77 6.98 5.34 7.14
N TYR A 78 7.75 5.96 6.24
CA TYR A 78 9.18 5.62 6.05
C TYR A 78 10.05 6.88 6.00
N GLU A 79 9.98 7.63 4.91
CA GLU A 79 10.49 9.00 4.80
C GLU A 79 9.38 10.02 5.02
N SER A 80 8.20 9.70 4.51
CA SER A 80 6.95 10.42 4.64
C SER A 80 5.81 9.40 4.75
N GLU A 81 4.62 9.87 5.10
CA GLU A 81 3.42 9.04 5.04
C GLU A 81 3.05 8.70 3.59
N PHE A 82 2.73 7.43 3.36
CA PHE A 82 2.32 6.93 2.06
C PHE A 82 1.16 5.95 2.18
N SER A 83 0.44 5.76 1.08
CA SER A 83 -0.65 4.79 0.99
C SER A 83 -0.09 3.38 1.00
N SER A 84 -0.23 2.68 2.13
CA SER A 84 0.12 1.26 2.24
C SER A 84 -0.99 0.36 1.70
N ALA A 85 -2.22 0.88 1.63
CA ALA A 85 -3.33 0.29 0.90
C ALA A 85 -4.28 1.35 0.32
N LEU A 86 -4.88 1.03 -0.83
CA LEU A 86 -5.86 1.85 -1.56
C LEU A 86 -7.13 1.05 -1.83
N GLN A 87 -8.28 1.72 -1.77
CA GLN A 87 -9.57 1.17 -2.18
C GLN A 87 -10.43 2.23 -2.88
N LYS A 88 -11.07 1.81 -3.97
CA LYS A 88 -12.11 2.58 -4.66
C LYS A 88 -13.09 1.60 -5.29
N ASP A 89 -14.35 1.70 -4.89
CA ASP A 89 -15.39 0.73 -5.28
C ASP A 89 -14.93 -0.71 -5.03
N ASN A 90 -14.84 -1.53 -6.09
CA ASN A 90 -14.39 -2.92 -6.06
C ASN A 90 -12.88 -3.09 -6.29
N PHE A 91 -12.12 -2.01 -6.46
CA PHE A 91 -10.68 -2.05 -6.66
C PHE A 91 -9.95 -1.93 -5.32
N TYR A 92 -9.05 -2.88 -5.07
CA TYR A 92 -8.19 -2.91 -3.90
C TYR A 92 -6.75 -3.06 -4.33
N GLY A 93 -5.85 -2.41 -3.60
CA GLY A 93 -4.42 -2.62 -3.76
C GLY A 93 -3.69 -2.41 -2.45
N VAL A 94 -2.66 -3.22 -2.22
CA VAL A 94 -1.74 -3.08 -1.09
C VAL A 94 -0.32 -2.89 -1.62
N GLN A 95 0.47 -2.07 -0.92
CA GLN A 95 1.87 -1.80 -1.25
C GLN A 95 2.81 -2.85 -0.67
N PHE A 96 2.44 -3.42 0.49
CA PHE A 96 3.14 -4.55 1.11
C PHE A 96 2.75 -5.87 0.45
N HIS A 97 3.47 -6.93 0.81
CA HIS A 97 3.23 -8.29 0.35
C HIS A 97 2.45 -9.08 1.42
N PRO A 98 1.11 -9.15 1.37
CA PRO A 98 0.33 -9.86 2.38
C PRO A 98 0.71 -11.35 2.46
N GLU A 99 1.09 -11.98 1.34
CA GLU A 99 1.59 -13.35 1.29
C GLU A 99 2.94 -13.57 1.99
N LYS A 100 3.68 -12.48 2.27
CA LYS A 100 4.95 -12.50 3.02
C LYS A 100 4.81 -11.90 4.43
N SER A 101 3.60 -11.52 4.84
CA SER A 101 3.34 -10.77 6.08
C SER A 101 2.78 -11.62 7.22
N GLY A 102 3.07 -12.93 7.20
CA GLY A 102 2.68 -13.88 8.25
C GLY A 102 1.17 -13.95 8.48
N ALA A 103 0.78 -14.21 9.73
CA ALA A 103 -0.63 -14.37 10.11
C ALA A 103 -1.48 -13.12 9.87
N PHE A 104 -0.87 -11.94 10.00
CA PHE A 104 -1.56 -10.67 9.75
C PHE A 104 -1.87 -10.50 8.25
N GLY A 105 -0.89 -10.79 7.38
CA GLY A 105 -1.10 -10.81 5.94
C GLY A 105 -2.10 -11.87 5.46
N GLU A 106 -2.07 -13.07 6.05
CA GLU A 106 -3.05 -14.12 5.79
C GLU A 106 -4.47 -13.66 6.12
N LYS A 107 -4.65 -12.95 7.24
CA LYS A 107 -5.95 -12.40 7.64
C LYS A 107 -6.50 -11.41 6.62
N ILE A 108 -5.66 -10.50 6.13
CA ILE A 108 -6.04 -9.53 5.07
C ILE A 108 -6.49 -10.28 3.81
N LEU A 109 -5.80 -11.34 3.41
CA LEU A 109 -6.19 -12.16 2.26
C LEU A 109 -7.53 -12.87 2.49
N LYS A 110 -7.78 -13.41 3.69
CA LYS A 110 -9.06 -14.01 4.05
C LYS A 110 -10.20 -13.00 4.00
N ASN A 111 -9.99 -11.82 4.57
CA ASN A 111 -10.97 -10.74 4.53
C ASN A 111 -11.32 -10.40 3.08
N PHE A 112 -10.32 -10.22 2.22
CA PHE A 112 -10.51 -9.93 0.78
C PHE A 112 -11.36 -10.99 0.06
N LEU A 113 -11.18 -12.28 0.37
CA LEU A 113 -11.95 -13.38 -0.22
C LEU A 113 -13.42 -13.42 0.22
N THR A 114 -13.78 -12.66 1.26
CA THR A 114 -15.13 -12.60 1.84
C THR A 114 -15.84 -11.26 1.65
N LEU A 115 -15.25 -10.36 0.85
CA LEU A 115 -15.81 -9.04 0.53
C LEU A 115 -17.00 -9.09 -0.44
#